data_AF-A0A929INC4-F1
#
_entry.id   AF-A0A929INC4-F1
#
_cell.length_a   1.000
_cell.length_b   1.000
_cell.length_c   1.000
_cell.angle_alpha   90.00
_cell.angle_beta   90.00
_cell.angle_gamma   90.00
#
_symmetry.space_group_name_H-M   'P 1'
#
loop_
_entity.id
_entity.type
_entity.pdbx_description
1 polymer ?
#
loop_
_entity_poly.entity_id
_entity_poly.type
_entity_poly.pdbx_seq_one_letter_code
_entity_poly.pdbx_strand_id
1 'polypeptide(L)' 'VADILQSLPEIVECDRVTGEDCFIARAHVRSVGAMERLIDKIVPYAMTNTSIIQSSPVERRLPPFTSRN' A
#
# COMPACT_ATOMS: atom_id res chain seq x y z
N VAL A 1 -13.37 -3.20 -2.18
CA VAL A 1 -11.92 -3.18 -1.82
C VAL A 1 -11.36 -1.76 -1.83
N ALA A 2 -11.49 -0.99 -2.91
CA ALA A 2 -10.99 0.39 -2.94
C ALA A 2 -11.53 1.26 -1.78
N ASP A 3 -12.84 1.21 -1.51
CA ASP A 3 -13.47 2.03 -0.47
C ASP A 3 -12.90 1.76 0.93
N ILE A 4 -12.70 0.48 1.30
CA ILE A 4 -12.09 0.13 2.59
C ILE A 4 -10.65 0.61 2.65
N LEU A 5 -9.85 0.42 1.59
CA LEU A 5 -8.45 0.87 1.55
C LEU A 5 -8.34 2.40 1.67
N GLN A 6 -9.23 3.15 1.04
CA GLN A 6 -9.29 4.62 1.14
C GLN A 6 -9.71 5.11 2.53
N SER A 7 -10.51 4.32 3.26
CA SER A 7 -10.98 4.69 4.60
C SER A 7 -9.95 4.46 5.71
N LEU A 8 -8.88 3.69 5.43
CA LEU A 8 -7.87 3.30 6.42
C LEU A 8 -6.70 4.30 6.44
N PRO A 9 -6.53 5.09 7.52
CA PRO A 9 -5.49 6.13 7.57
C PRO A 9 -4.06 5.57 7.56
N GLU A 10 -3.87 4.30 7.92
CA GLU A 10 -2.59 3.61 7.82
C GLU A 10 -2.15 3.42 6.36
N ILE A 11 -3.10 3.37 5.41
CA ILE A 11 -2.85 3.25 3.98
C ILE A 11 -2.58 4.64 3.40
N VAL A 12 -1.34 4.89 3.00
CA VAL A 12 -0.93 6.20 2.49
C VAL A 12 -1.00 6.28 0.97
N GLU A 13 -0.99 5.13 0.30
CA GLU A 13 -1.04 5.00 -1.15
C GLU A 13 -1.64 3.66 -1.54
N CYS A 14 -2.32 3.63 -2.67
CA CYS A 14 -2.83 2.40 -3.24
C CYS A 14 -2.96 2.55 -4.76
N ASP A 15 -2.36 1.63 -5.49
CA ASP A 15 -2.50 1.53 -6.93
C ASP A 15 -3.39 0.33 -7.27
N ARG A 16 -4.27 0.51 -8.26
CA ARG A 16 -4.97 -0.59 -8.91
C ARG A 16 -4.10 -1.08 -10.05
N VAL A 17 -3.74 -2.36 -10.04
CA VAL A 17 -2.73 -2.90 -10.95
C VAL A 17 -3.32 -4.02 -11.81
N THR A 18 -2.59 -4.40 -12.84
CA THR A 18 -2.84 -5.61 -13.62
C THR A 18 -1.96 -6.74 -13.10
N GLY A 19 -2.47 -7.96 -13.00
CA GLY A 19 -1.72 -9.12 -12.53
C GLY A 19 -2.58 -10.05 -11.69
N GLU A 20 -1.93 -10.81 -10.81
CA GLU A 20 -2.59 -11.69 -9.84
C GLU A 20 -3.29 -10.88 -8.73
N ASP A 21 -2.61 -9.86 -8.21
CA ASP A 21 -3.17 -8.94 -7.22
C ASP A 21 -3.92 -7.79 -7.91
N CYS A 22 -5.13 -7.49 -7.42
CA CYS A 22 -5.92 -6.37 -7.92
C CYS A 22 -5.41 -4.99 -7.46
N PHE A 23 -4.76 -4.94 -6.29
CA PHE A 23 -4.33 -3.70 -5.64
C PHE A 23 -2.98 -3.89 -4.95
N ILE A 24 -2.13 -2.86 -5.01
CA ILE A 24 -0.92 -2.75 -4.20
C ILE A 24 -1.08 -1.52 -3.32
N ALA A 25 -1.12 -1.74 -2.01
CA ALA A 25 -1.29 -0.67 -1.02
C ALA A 25 -0.05 -0.56 -0.13
N ARG A 26 0.36 0.67 0.17
CA ARG A 26 1.47 0.96 1.08
C ARG A 26 0.93 1.46 2.41
N ALA A 27 1.26 0.75 3.48
CA ALA A 27 0.85 1.08 4.84
C ALA A 27 2.02 1.56 5.71
N HIS A 28 1.76 2.48 6.64
CA HIS A 28 2.66 2.76 7.76
C HIS A 28 2.02 2.34 9.08
N VAL A 29 2.74 1.52 9.84
CA VAL A 29 2.30 1.02 11.14
C VAL A 29 3.45 1.05 12.13
N ARG A 30 3.12 1.15 13.42
CA ARG A 30 4.11 1.28 14.50
C ARG A 30 4.69 -0.04 15.02
N SER A 31 4.12 -1.18 14.63
CA SER A 31 4.55 -2.51 15.05
C SER A 31 3.89 -3.61 14.22
N VAL A 32 4.43 -4.84 14.30
CA VAL A 32 3.83 -6.03 13.69
C VAL A 32 2.38 -6.25 14.16
N GLY A 33 2.10 -6.14 15.46
CA GLY A 33 0.72 -6.26 15.95
C GLY A 33 -0.22 -5.16 15.43
N ALA A 34 0.29 -3.97 15.08
CA ALA A 34 -0.52 -2.96 14.39
C ALA A 34 -0.75 -3.32 12.92
N MET A 35 0.21 -3.99 12.27
CA MET A 35 0.05 -4.56 10.93
C MET A 35 -1.04 -5.63 10.90
N GLU A 36 -1.01 -6.59 11.84
CA GLU A 36 -2.00 -7.67 11.94
C GLU A 36 -3.42 -7.09 12.07
N ARG A 37 -3.61 -6.13 12.98
CA ARG A 37 -4.90 -5.43 13.12
C ARG A 37 -5.34 -4.67 11.87
N LEU A 38 -4.40 -4.17 11.07
CA LEU A 38 -4.73 -3.53 9.79
C LEU A 38 -5.17 -4.58 8.77
N ILE A 39 -4.47 -5.70 8.69
CA ILE A 39 -4.83 -6.84 7.83
C ILE A 39 -6.23 -7.37 8.21
N ASP A 40 -6.51 -7.55 9.50
CA ASP A 40 -7.82 -8.03 9.98
C ASP A 40 -8.99 -7.14 9.51
N LYS A 41 -8.78 -5.83 9.36
CA LYS A 41 -9.79 -4.91 8.81
C LYS A 41 -10.01 -5.10 7.31
N ILE A 42 -9.02 -5.61 6.58
CA ILE A 42 -9.03 -5.77 5.11
C ILE A 42 -9.54 -7.16 4.71
N VAL A 43 -9.18 -8.22 5.46
CA VAL A 43 -9.53 -9.63 5.20
C VAL A 43 -11.01 -9.86 4.86
N PRO A 44 -12.00 -9.19 5.49
CA PRO A 44 -13.41 -9.37 5.12
C PRO A 44 -13.76 -8.96 3.67
N TYR A 45 -12.91 -8.15 3.04
CA TYR A 45 -13.15 -7.57 1.72
C TYR A 45 -12.23 -8.12 0.63
N ALA A 46 -11.03 -8.58 0.99
CA ALA A 46 -10.03 -9.07 0.07
C ALA A 46 -9.03 -10.02 0.75
N MET A 47 -8.52 -11.00 0.00
CA MET A 47 -7.32 -11.71 0.40
C MET A 47 -6.10 -10.78 0.31
N THR A 48 -5.14 -10.95 1.23
CA THR A 48 -3.97 -10.08 1.34
C THR A 48 -2.67 -10.87 1.27
N ASN A 49 -1.76 -10.46 0.40
CA ASN A 49 -0.34 -10.79 0.50
C ASN A 49 0.39 -9.61 1.16
N THR A 50 1.26 -9.87 2.13
CA THR A 50 1.94 -8.81 2.92
C THR A 50 3.45 -8.96 2.84
N SER A 51 4.13 -7.86 2.54
CA SER A 51 5.58 -7.73 2.59
C SER A 51 5.98 -6.56 3.47
N ILE A 52 7.11 -6.69 4.20
CA ILE A 52 7.65 -5.64 5.05
C ILE A 52 8.85 -5.00 4.35
N ILE A 53 8.81 -3.68 4.19
CA ILE A 53 9.93 -2.90 3.63
C ILE A 53 11.05 -2.85 4.68
N GLN A 54 12.18 -3.48 4.40
CA GLN A 54 13.36 -3.46 5.30
C GLN A 54 14.25 -2.22 5.07
N SER A 55 14.35 -1.76 3.83
CA SER A 55 15.08 -0.55 3.45
C SER A 55 14.51 0.03 2.16
N SER A 56 14.71 1.33 1.94
CA SER A 56 14.34 2.02 0.71
C SER A 56 15.62 2.55 0.05
N PRO A 57 16.38 1.70 -0.67
CA PRO A 57 17.66 2.12 -1.27
C PRO A 57 17.49 3.18 -2.36
N VAL A 58 16.28 3.34 -2.89
CA VAL A 58 15.90 4.42 -3.81
C VAL A 58 14.69 5.14 -3.23
N GLU A 59 14.89 6.40 -2.85
CA GLU A 59 13.81 7.26 -2.37
C GLU A 59 12.82 7.58 -3.50
N ARG A 60 11.56 7.80 -3.11
CA ARG A 60 10.53 8.25 -4.06
C ARG A 60 10.94 9.60 -4.64
N ARG A 61 11.02 9.67 -5.96
CA ARG A 61 11.38 10.88 -6.69
C ARG A 61 10.61 10.95 -8.00
N LEU A 62 10.39 12.16 -8.49
CA LEU A 62 9.84 12.36 -9.84
C LEU A 62 10.83 11.82 -10.88
N PRO A 63 10.32 11.27 -12.00
CA PRO A 63 11.18 10.89 -13.11
C PRO A 63 11.87 12.14 -13.70
N PRO A 64 13.05 12.00 -14.34
CA PRO A 64 13.79 13.12 -14.92
C PRO A 64 13.19 13.58 -16.25
N PHE A 65 11.85 13.59 -16.36
CA PHE A 65 11.17 14.16 -17.50
C PHE A 65 11.02 15.67 -17.26
N THR A 66 11.63 16.46 -18.14
CA THR A 66 11.32 17.89 -18.18
C THR A 66 9.88 18.05 -18.64
N SER A 67 9.08 18.81 -17.89
CA SER A 67 7.74 19.20 -18.35
C SER A 67 7.92 19.99 -19.64
N ARG A 68 7.50 19.44 -20.77
CA ARG A 68 7.31 20.22 -21.99
C ARG A 68 6.02 21.01 -21.78
N ASN A 69 6.18 22.32 -21.61
CA ASN A 69 5.10 23.29 -21.59
C ASN A 69 4.50 23.43 -22.99
#